data_AF-A0A2G6R496-F1
#
_entry.id   AF-A0A2G6R496-F1
#
_cell.length_a   1.000
_cell.length_b   1.000
_cell.length_c   1.000
_cell.angle_alpha   90.00
_cell.angle_beta   90.00
_cell.angle_gamma   90.00
#
_symmetry.space_group_name_H-M   'P 1'
#
loop_
_entity.id
_entity.type
_entity.pdbx_description
1 polymer ?
#
loop_
_entity_poly.entity_id
_entity_poly.type
_entity_poly.pdbx_seq_one_letter_code
_entity_poly.pdbx_strand_id
1 'polypeptide(L)'
;LHLPAMWGMMFGLAVLKIYSYILRRQHGIDHFDIFHSMAKVENNTLMFFFGILAAVGALYFIGWLGLAAVVYNPDVLGPTVSNIGVGFLSAIVDNVPVMSAVLKANPHMGLDQWMLVTLTAGVGGSLISFGSAAGVGVMGKLHGIYTFGSHMKYAWTVFLGYVVSILIWYVQYQLLGIGA
;
A
#
# COMPACT_ATOMS: atom_id res chain seq x y z
N LEU A 1 -15.65 -12.16 -11.34
CA LEU A 1 -15.93 -11.15 -12.38
C LEU A 1 -14.62 -10.46 -12.75
N HIS A 2 -14.12 -10.61 -13.98
CA HIS A 2 -12.95 -9.89 -14.50
C HIS A 2 -13.40 -8.49 -14.98
N LEU A 3 -13.79 -7.62 -14.05
CA LEU A 3 -14.15 -6.25 -14.41
C LEU A 3 -12.87 -5.42 -14.57
N PRO A 4 -12.65 -4.80 -15.74
CA PRO A 4 -11.53 -3.89 -15.94
C PRO A 4 -11.53 -2.76 -14.89
N ALA A 5 -10.36 -2.38 -14.39
CA ALA A 5 -10.21 -1.32 -13.38
C ALA A 5 -10.87 0.02 -13.77
N MET A 6 -11.00 0.29 -15.09
CA MET A 6 -11.67 1.48 -15.62
C MET A 6 -13.13 1.61 -15.16
N TRP A 7 -13.84 0.51 -14.94
CA TRP A 7 -15.24 0.56 -14.50
C TRP A 7 -15.37 1.13 -13.08
N GLY A 8 -14.45 0.76 -12.19
CA GLY A 8 -14.37 1.34 -10.85
C GLY A 8 -14.03 2.84 -10.89
N MET A 9 -13.08 3.22 -11.74
CA MET A 9 -12.72 4.63 -11.93
C MET A 9 -13.88 5.47 -12.49
N MET A 10 -14.58 4.96 -13.50
CA MET A 10 -15.73 5.63 -14.10
C MET A 10 -16.91 5.76 -13.13
N PHE A 11 -17.13 4.74 -12.29
CA PHE A 11 -18.11 4.81 -11.22
C PHE A 11 -17.75 5.91 -10.20
N GLY A 12 -16.49 5.99 -9.77
CA GLY A 12 -16.00 7.06 -8.90
C GLY A 12 -16.20 8.46 -9.50
N LEU A 13 -15.90 8.61 -10.80
CA LEU A 13 -16.12 9.86 -11.54
C LEU A 13 -17.60 10.25 -11.58
N ALA A 14 -18.50 9.27 -11.79
CA ALA A 14 -19.94 9.50 -11.79
C ALA A 14 -20.43 10.01 -10.43
N VAL A 15 -19.98 9.41 -9.32
CA VAL A 15 -20.29 9.87 -7.96
C VAL A 15 -19.78 11.29 -7.71
N LEU A 16 -18.53 11.59 -8.10
CA LEU A 16 -17.96 12.93 -7.98
C LEU A 16 -18.75 13.97 -8.78
N LYS A 17 -19.20 13.62 -10.00
CA LYS A 17 -20.05 14.50 -10.82
C LYS A 17 -21.39 14.79 -10.18
N ILE A 18 -22.04 13.79 -9.58
CA ILE A 18 -23.27 13.99 -8.81
C ILE A 18 -23.02 14.94 -7.64
N TYR A 19 -21.93 14.74 -6.89
CA TYR A 19 -21.58 15.60 -5.78
C TYR A 19 -21.30 17.05 -6.21
N SER A 20 -20.54 17.26 -7.27
CA SER A 20 -20.29 18.60 -7.83
C SER A 20 -21.57 19.26 -8.32
N TYR A 21 -22.50 18.51 -8.90
CA TYR A 21 -23.80 19.03 -9.30
C TYR A 21 -24.60 19.53 -8.09
N ILE A 22 -24.65 18.76 -7.00
CA ILE A 22 -25.30 19.18 -5.74
C ILE A 22 -24.63 20.44 -5.18
N LEU A 23 -23.30 20.49 -5.17
CA LEU A 23 -22.53 21.63 -4.68
C LEU A 23 -22.81 22.90 -5.49
N ARG A 24 -22.86 22.78 -6.82
CA ARG A 24 -23.22 23.86 -7.75
C ARG A 24 -24.63 24.39 -7.50
N ARG A 25 -25.59 23.51 -7.19
CA ARG A 25 -26.98 23.86 -6.87
C ARG A 25 -27.09 24.63 -5.55
N GLN A 26 -26.22 24.39 -4.59
CA GLN A 26 -26.26 25.01 -3.26
C GLN A 26 -25.40 26.27 -3.13
N HIS A 27 -24.23 26.32 -3.79
CA HIS A 27 -23.20 27.35 -3.57
C HIS A 27 -22.83 28.15 -4.84
N GLY A 28 -23.47 27.89 -5.99
CA GLY A 28 -23.21 28.59 -7.25
C GLY A 28 -22.11 27.96 -8.14
N ILE A 29 -21.85 28.60 -9.29
CA ILE A 29 -21.16 27.98 -10.45
C ILE A 29 -19.62 28.00 -10.31
N ASP A 30 -19.06 28.89 -9.49
CA ASP A 30 -17.62 29.23 -9.50
C ASP A 30 -16.74 28.51 -8.47
N HIS A 31 -17.31 27.67 -7.61
CA HIS A 31 -16.55 27.14 -6.45
C HIS A 31 -15.83 25.79 -6.69
N PHE A 32 -16.18 25.00 -7.71
CA PHE A 32 -15.60 23.66 -7.86
C PHE A 32 -15.59 23.14 -9.31
N ASP A 33 -14.38 23.02 -9.87
CA ASP A 33 -14.12 22.26 -11.11
C ASP A 33 -13.46 20.93 -10.76
N ILE A 34 -14.20 19.83 -10.98
CA ILE A 34 -13.72 18.47 -10.77
C ILE A 34 -12.52 18.18 -11.66
N PHE A 35 -12.53 18.60 -12.92
CA PHE A 35 -11.47 18.24 -13.86
C PHE A 35 -10.17 18.96 -13.52
N HIS A 36 -10.25 20.24 -13.13
CA HIS A 36 -9.07 20.97 -12.65
C HIS A 36 -8.51 20.37 -11.36
N SER A 37 -9.38 20.03 -10.41
CA SER A 37 -8.97 19.41 -9.15
C SER A 37 -8.38 18.01 -9.37
N MET A 38 -8.99 17.22 -10.25
CA MET A 38 -8.54 15.89 -10.64
C MET A 38 -7.18 15.96 -11.33
N ALA A 39 -6.99 16.86 -12.30
CA ALA A 39 -5.72 17.03 -12.99
C ALA A 39 -4.58 17.40 -12.03
N LYS A 40 -4.83 18.21 -11.00
CA LYS A 40 -3.83 18.55 -9.98
C LYS A 40 -3.48 17.35 -9.09
N VAL A 41 -4.48 16.59 -8.63
CA VAL A 41 -4.26 15.40 -7.80
C VAL A 41 -3.56 14.30 -8.60
N GLU A 42 -3.97 14.10 -9.84
CA GLU A 42 -3.40 13.11 -10.76
C GLU A 42 -1.95 13.46 -11.09
N ASN A 43 -1.62 14.71 -11.44
CA ASN A 43 -0.24 15.10 -11.71
C ASN A 43 0.70 14.88 -10.51
N ASN A 44 0.26 15.25 -9.29
CA ASN A 44 1.06 15.01 -8.08
C ASN A 44 1.32 13.51 -7.88
N THR A 45 0.31 12.68 -8.12
CA THR A 45 0.37 11.23 -7.98
C THR A 45 1.25 10.59 -9.07
N LEU A 46 1.11 11.03 -10.32
CA LEU A 46 1.93 10.58 -11.44
C LEU A 46 3.41 10.94 -11.25
N MET A 47 3.71 12.18 -10.82
CA MET A 47 5.09 12.59 -10.51
C MET A 47 5.68 11.79 -9.36
N PHE A 48 4.89 11.47 -8.33
CA PHE A 48 5.29 10.58 -7.23
C PHE A 48 5.64 9.17 -7.73
N PHE A 49 4.76 8.52 -8.48
CA PHE A 49 5.02 7.19 -9.04
C PHE A 49 6.21 7.20 -10.01
N PHE A 50 6.31 8.22 -10.87
CA PHE A 50 7.45 8.38 -11.77
C PHE A 50 8.77 8.46 -10.99
N GLY A 51 8.83 9.28 -9.94
CA GLY A 51 10.01 9.41 -9.09
C GLY A 51 10.40 8.10 -8.40
N ILE A 52 9.42 7.38 -7.84
CA ILE A 52 9.66 6.08 -7.19
C ILE A 52 10.14 5.04 -8.19
N LEU A 53 9.46 4.90 -9.33
CA LEU A 53 9.83 3.92 -10.34
C LEU A 53 11.21 4.22 -10.94
N ALA A 54 11.57 5.49 -11.10
CA ALA A 54 12.91 5.90 -11.52
C ALA A 54 13.96 5.53 -10.46
N ALA A 55 13.71 5.80 -9.18
CA ALA A 55 14.62 5.47 -8.09
C ALA A 55 14.80 3.95 -7.92
N VAL A 56 13.71 3.19 -7.94
CA VAL A 56 13.73 1.72 -7.92
C VAL A 56 14.42 1.16 -9.17
N GLY A 57 14.19 1.77 -10.33
CA GLY A 57 14.89 1.46 -11.57
C GLY A 57 16.40 1.67 -11.47
N ALA A 58 16.85 2.74 -10.80
CA ALA A 58 18.26 2.99 -10.53
C ALA A 58 18.85 1.94 -9.57
N LEU A 59 18.14 1.59 -8.48
CA LEU A 59 18.55 0.52 -7.57
C LEU A 59 18.65 -0.84 -8.28
N TYR A 60 17.73 -1.12 -9.20
CA TYR A 60 17.79 -2.30 -10.06
C TYR A 60 19.02 -2.27 -10.96
N PHE A 61 19.26 -1.16 -11.65
CA PHE A 61 20.40 -0.99 -12.56
C PHE A 61 21.76 -1.14 -11.86
N ILE A 62 21.89 -0.63 -10.63
CA ILE A 62 23.12 -0.76 -9.81
C ILE A 62 23.25 -2.18 -9.22
N GLY A 63 22.21 -3.02 -9.32
CA GLY A 63 22.24 -4.43 -8.89
C GLY A 63 21.78 -4.69 -7.45
N TRP A 64 21.34 -3.67 -6.73
CA TRP A 64 20.89 -3.82 -5.33
C TRP A 64 19.66 -4.71 -5.19
N LEU A 65 18.74 -4.66 -6.15
CA LEU A 65 17.55 -5.52 -6.12
C LEU A 65 17.88 -6.99 -6.38
N GLY A 66 19.00 -7.29 -7.04
CA GLY A 66 19.49 -8.66 -7.19
C GLY A 66 19.90 -9.27 -5.84
N LEU A 67 20.51 -8.47 -4.96
CA LEU A 67 20.82 -8.88 -3.58
C LEU A 67 19.55 -9.06 -2.74
N ALA A 68 18.54 -8.22 -2.94
CA ALA A 68 17.25 -8.37 -2.27
C ALA A 68 16.54 -9.67 -2.67
N ALA A 69 16.63 -10.08 -3.95
CA ALA A 69 16.07 -11.34 -4.41
C ALA A 69 16.77 -12.58 -3.80
N VAL A 70 18.07 -12.49 -3.44
CA VAL A 70 18.79 -13.59 -2.76
C VAL A 70 18.18 -13.90 -1.39
N VAL A 71 17.62 -12.90 -0.71
CA VAL A 71 16.98 -13.09 0.61
C VAL A 71 15.77 -14.04 0.51
N TYR A 72 15.11 -14.05 -0.64
CA TYR A 72 13.98 -14.95 -0.92
C TYR A 72 14.39 -16.40 -1.16
N ASN A 73 15.68 -16.69 -1.35
CA ASN A 73 16.14 -18.07 -1.52
C ASN A 73 15.91 -18.88 -0.23
N PRO A 74 15.44 -20.13 -0.34
CA PRO A 74 15.23 -21.01 0.81
C PRO A 74 16.46 -21.21 1.69
N ASP A 75 17.66 -21.14 1.10
CA ASP A 75 18.93 -21.30 1.81
C ASP A 75 19.29 -20.11 2.72
N VAL A 76 18.58 -18.98 2.59
CA VAL A 76 18.85 -17.74 3.35
C VAL A 76 17.75 -17.47 4.36
N LEU A 77 16.60 -16.99 3.91
CA LEU A 77 15.42 -16.70 4.74
C LEU A 77 14.15 -17.35 4.19
N GLY A 78 14.12 -17.63 2.89
CA GLY A 78 12.97 -18.17 2.18
C GLY A 78 11.84 -17.13 1.99
N PRO A 79 10.84 -17.44 1.13
CA PRO A 79 9.80 -16.48 0.76
C PRO A 79 8.94 -16.02 1.93
N THR A 80 8.53 -16.93 2.83
CA THR A 80 7.61 -16.62 3.93
C THR A 80 8.21 -15.61 4.89
N VAL A 81 9.43 -15.85 5.38
CA VAL A 81 10.09 -14.94 6.34
C VAL A 81 10.44 -13.62 5.67
N SER A 82 10.89 -13.67 4.41
CA SER A 82 11.16 -12.47 3.61
C SER A 82 9.91 -11.60 3.45
N ASN A 83 8.76 -12.19 3.14
CA ASN A 83 7.50 -11.47 2.97
C ASN A 83 6.98 -10.85 4.27
N ILE A 84 7.18 -11.52 5.41
CA ILE A 84 6.86 -10.96 6.73
C ILE A 84 7.81 -9.80 7.06
N GLY A 85 9.11 -9.92 6.74
CA GLY A 85 10.08 -8.85 6.94
C GLY A 85 9.80 -7.63 6.06
N VAL A 86 9.48 -7.86 4.78
CA VAL A 86 9.08 -6.81 3.83
C VAL A 86 7.84 -6.07 4.29
N GLY A 87 6.85 -6.78 4.85
CA GLY A 87 5.67 -6.14 5.44
C GLY A 87 6.02 -5.23 6.61
N PHE A 88 6.98 -5.62 7.45
CA PHE A 88 7.46 -4.75 8.52
C PHE A 88 8.23 -3.53 7.98
N LEU A 89 9.07 -3.71 6.96
CA LEU A 89 9.80 -2.61 6.29
C LEU A 89 8.84 -1.60 5.63
N SER A 90 7.70 -2.07 5.10
CA SER A 90 6.62 -1.24 4.56
C SER A 90 6.15 -0.17 5.55
N ALA A 91 6.16 -0.48 6.85
CA ALA A 91 5.78 0.46 7.92
C ALA A 91 6.66 1.72 8.00
N ILE A 92 7.89 1.65 7.50
CA ILE A 92 8.89 2.71 7.61
C ILE A 92 9.01 3.49 6.30
N VAL A 93 9.01 2.79 5.16
CA VAL A 93 9.33 3.37 3.85
C VAL A 93 8.11 3.81 3.07
N ASP A 94 6.94 3.20 3.32
CA ASP A 94 5.71 3.19 2.50
C ASP A 94 5.55 1.91 1.67
N ASN A 95 4.30 1.52 1.44
CA ASN A 95 3.95 0.28 0.76
C ASN A 95 4.21 0.34 -0.75
N VAL A 96 4.07 1.51 -1.38
CA VAL A 96 4.25 1.69 -2.83
C VAL A 96 5.70 1.46 -3.26
N PRO A 97 6.72 2.13 -2.68
CA PRO A 97 8.12 1.90 -3.07
C PRO A 97 8.58 0.47 -2.77
N VAL A 98 8.18 -0.08 -1.61
CA VAL A 98 8.55 -1.44 -1.18
C VAL A 98 8.00 -2.48 -2.15
N MET A 99 6.71 -2.41 -2.49
CA MET A 99 6.13 -3.33 -3.47
C MET A 99 6.69 -3.14 -4.87
N SER A 100 6.99 -1.91 -5.28
CA SER A 100 7.67 -1.66 -6.54
C SER A 100 9.04 -2.35 -6.60
N ALA A 101 9.79 -2.35 -5.50
CA ALA A 101 11.08 -3.02 -5.42
C ALA A 101 10.93 -4.54 -5.48
N VAL A 102 9.97 -5.13 -4.77
CA VAL A 102 9.69 -6.58 -4.81
C VAL A 102 9.26 -7.03 -6.20
N LEU A 103 8.35 -6.30 -6.84
CA LEU A 103 7.91 -6.58 -8.21
C LEU A 103 9.05 -6.50 -9.21
N LYS A 104 9.97 -5.54 -9.03
CA LYS A 104 11.12 -5.38 -9.92
C LYS A 104 12.22 -6.42 -9.67
N ALA A 105 12.41 -6.83 -8.42
CA ALA A 105 13.29 -7.93 -8.04
C ALA A 105 12.77 -9.29 -8.55
N ASN A 106 11.45 -9.42 -8.69
CA ASN A 106 10.74 -10.59 -9.23
C ASN A 106 11.26 -11.93 -8.67
N PRO A 107 11.24 -12.13 -7.34
CA PRO A 107 11.68 -13.38 -6.74
C PRO A 107 10.78 -14.54 -7.19
N HIS A 108 11.39 -15.72 -7.37
CA HIS A 108 10.63 -16.93 -7.70
C HIS A 108 9.84 -17.43 -6.49
N MET A 109 8.55 -17.14 -6.45
CA MET A 109 7.65 -17.58 -5.38
C MET A 109 6.23 -17.87 -5.90
N GLY A 110 5.52 -18.75 -5.19
CA GLY A 110 4.15 -19.16 -5.51
C GLY A 110 3.12 -18.06 -5.30
N LEU A 111 1.90 -18.28 -5.80
CA LEU A 111 0.80 -17.32 -5.67
C LEU A 111 0.43 -17.07 -4.20
N ASP A 112 0.51 -18.09 -3.36
CA ASP A 112 0.34 -18.00 -1.90
C ASP A 112 1.27 -16.94 -1.29
N GLN A 113 2.54 -16.91 -1.70
CA GLN A 113 3.55 -15.96 -1.24
C GLN A 113 3.32 -14.55 -1.79
N TRP A 114 2.86 -14.43 -3.04
CA TRP A 114 2.42 -13.15 -3.60
C TRP A 114 1.22 -12.58 -2.84
N MET A 115 0.31 -13.43 -2.39
CA MET A 115 -0.80 -13.01 -1.53
C MET A 115 -0.31 -12.65 -0.12
N LEU A 116 0.66 -13.38 0.43
CA LEU A 116 1.28 -13.06 1.72
C LEU A 116 1.94 -11.68 1.70
N VAL A 117 2.83 -11.40 0.72
CA VAL A 117 3.53 -10.11 0.65
C VAL A 117 2.56 -8.95 0.46
N THR A 118 1.49 -9.17 -0.30
CA THR A 118 0.45 -8.15 -0.51
C THR A 118 -0.28 -7.85 0.81
N LEU A 119 -0.64 -8.90 1.56
CA LEU A 119 -1.27 -8.77 2.87
C LEU A 119 -0.34 -8.10 3.88
N THR A 120 0.92 -8.56 3.98
CA THR A 120 1.88 -8.06 4.96
C THR A 120 2.32 -6.64 4.64
N ALA A 121 2.55 -6.27 3.38
CA ALA A 121 2.84 -4.89 3.00
C ALA A 121 1.66 -3.95 3.26
N GLY A 122 0.42 -4.43 3.04
CA GLY A 122 -0.81 -3.68 3.31
C GLY A 122 -1.07 -3.43 4.80
N VAL A 123 -1.03 -4.50 5.61
CA VAL A 123 -1.26 -4.39 7.07
C VAL A 123 -0.07 -3.75 7.77
N GLY A 124 1.15 -4.09 7.34
CA GLY A 124 2.40 -3.61 7.92
C GLY A 124 2.55 -2.09 7.90
N GLY A 125 2.08 -1.41 6.84
CA GLY A 125 2.04 0.06 6.76
C GLY A 125 1.35 0.75 7.95
N SER A 126 0.46 0.05 8.66
CA SER A 126 -0.26 0.61 9.82
C SER A 126 0.50 0.49 11.14
N LEU A 127 1.59 -0.28 11.20
CA LEU A 127 2.36 -0.51 12.43
C LEU A 127 2.93 0.79 13.02
N ILE A 128 3.21 1.79 12.16
CA ILE A 128 3.69 3.11 12.55
C ILE A 128 2.73 4.18 12.01
N SER A 129 2.52 5.26 12.76
CA SER A 129 1.49 6.26 12.47
C SER A 129 1.64 6.97 11.13
N PHE A 130 2.87 7.04 10.58
CA PHE A 130 3.16 7.65 9.28
C PHE A 130 3.51 6.62 8.20
N GLY A 131 3.45 5.31 8.50
CA GLY A 131 3.71 4.24 7.53
C GLY A 131 2.61 4.05 6.49
N SER A 132 1.53 4.85 6.58
CA SER A 132 0.41 4.85 5.63
C SER A 132 -0.17 6.25 5.46
N ALA A 133 -0.60 6.56 4.24
CA ALA A 133 -1.28 7.82 3.90
C ALA A 133 -2.50 8.09 4.79
N ALA A 134 -3.24 7.05 5.18
CA ALA A 134 -4.38 7.19 6.10
C ALA A 134 -3.91 7.68 7.48
N GLY A 135 -2.82 7.12 8.01
CA GLY A 135 -2.25 7.52 9.30
C GLY A 135 -1.74 8.96 9.30
N VAL A 136 -1.02 9.36 8.24
CA VAL A 136 -0.57 10.75 8.05
C VAL A 136 -1.78 11.71 7.92
N GLY A 137 -2.80 11.32 7.17
CA GLY A 137 -4.01 12.11 6.98
C GLY A 137 -4.78 12.36 8.28
N VAL A 138 -4.95 11.33 9.11
CA VAL A 138 -5.62 11.46 10.42
C VAL A 138 -4.77 12.30 11.36
N MET A 139 -3.45 12.10 11.40
CA MET A 139 -2.53 12.88 12.23
C MET A 139 -2.53 14.37 11.86
N GLY A 140 -2.65 14.71 10.58
CA GLY A 140 -2.78 16.09 10.11
C GLY A 140 -4.17 16.72 10.28
N LYS A 141 -5.19 15.94 10.67
CA LYS A 141 -6.56 16.44 10.92
C LYS A 141 -6.93 16.49 12.39
N LEU A 142 -6.45 15.54 13.19
CA LEU A 142 -6.75 15.38 14.61
C LEU A 142 -5.57 15.83 15.48
N HIS A 143 -5.16 17.09 15.32
CA HIS A 143 -4.08 17.68 16.09
C HIS A 143 -4.32 17.52 17.59
N GLY A 144 -3.32 17.01 18.32
CA GLY A 144 -3.38 16.79 19.77
C GLY A 144 -4.10 15.52 20.23
N ILE A 145 -4.87 14.85 19.36
CA ILE A 145 -5.57 13.59 19.68
C ILE A 145 -4.79 12.40 19.10
N TYR A 146 -4.58 12.42 17.79
CA TYR A 146 -3.85 11.37 17.09
C TYR A 146 -2.45 11.88 16.74
N THR A 147 -1.47 11.44 17.54
CA THR A 147 -0.06 11.78 17.42
C THR A 147 0.76 10.50 17.30
N PHE A 148 2.02 10.61 16.88
CA PHE A 148 2.93 9.47 16.89
C PHE A 148 2.98 8.76 18.25
N GLY A 149 3.05 9.51 19.35
CA GLY A 149 3.06 8.94 20.69
C GLY A 149 1.77 8.22 21.07
N SER A 150 0.60 8.76 20.69
CA SER A 150 -0.67 8.08 20.97
C SER A 150 -0.87 6.83 20.10
N HIS A 151 -0.38 6.82 18.86
CA HIS A 151 -0.34 5.61 18.04
C HIS A 151 0.58 4.55 18.63
N MET A 152 1.80 4.93 19.03
CA MET A 152 2.78 4.00 19.60
C MET A 152 2.30 3.34 20.89
N LYS A 153 1.45 4.01 21.68
CA LYS A 153 0.79 3.40 22.85
C LYS A 153 -0.07 2.19 22.48
N TYR A 154 -0.69 2.20 21.29
CA TYR A 154 -1.54 1.11 20.78
C TYR A 154 -0.88 0.29 19.66
N ALA A 155 0.39 0.57 19.33
CA ALA A 155 1.11 -0.14 18.27
C ALA A 155 1.18 -1.65 18.53
N TRP A 156 1.20 -2.08 19.80
CA TRP A 156 1.14 -3.51 20.14
C TRP A 156 -0.16 -4.18 19.68
N THR A 157 -1.29 -3.47 19.73
CA THR A 157 -2.59 -3.98 19.25
C THR A 157 -2.59 -4.11 17.73
N VAL A 158 -1.99 -3.14 17.04
CA VAL A 158 -1.81 -3.18 15.57
C VAL A 158 -0.87 -4.32 15.17
N PHE A 159 0.23 -4.49 15.92
CA PHE A 159 1.15 -5.61 15.74
C PHE A 159 0.46 -6.96 15.94
N LEU A 160 -0.43 -7.07 16.93
CA LEU A 160 -1.23 -8.28 17.12
C LEU A 160 -2.13 -8.55 15.91
N GLY A 161 -2.74 -7.50 15.32
CA GLY A 161 -3.48 -7.60 14.06
C GLY A 161 -2.62 -8.07 12.88
N TYR A 162 -1.36 -7.62 12.81
CA TYR A 162 -0.39 -8.07 11.82
C TYR A 162 -0.07 -9.57 11.97
N VAL A 163 0.19 -10.02 13.19
CA VAL A 163 0.43 -11.44 13.49
C VAL A 163 -0.81 -12.30 13.17
N VAL A 164 -2.00 -11.85 13.57
CA VAL A 164 -3.26 -12.55 13.27
C VAL A 164 -3.48 -12.67 11.76
N SER A 165 -3.17 -11.62 10.99
CA SER A 165 -3.29 -11.65 9.52
C SER A 165 -2.40 -12.73 8.90
N ILE A 166 -1.15 -12.85 9.39
CA ILE A 166 -0.21 -13.89 8.94
C ILE A 166 -0.71 -15.29 9.36
N LEU A 167 -1.24 -15.44 10.58
CA LEU A 167 -1.77 -16.71 11.05
C LEU A 167 -2.99 -17.16 10.24
N ILE A 168 -3.89 -16.25 9.90
CA ILE A 168 -5.05 -16.55 9.05
C ILE A 168 -4.57 -17.01 7.66
N TRP A 169 -3.60 -16.30 7.07
CA TRP A 169 -2.99 -16.72 5.82
C TRP A 169 -2.36 -18.12 5.94
N TYR A 170 -1.59 -18.38 7.00
CA TYR A 170 -0.94 -19.67 7.22
C TYR A 170 -1.97 -20.80 7.30
N VAL A 171 -3.04 -20.61 8.07
CA VAL A 171 -4.13 -21.58 8.17
C VAL A 171 -4.80 -21.81 6.82
N GLN A 172 -5.12 -20.74 6.10
CA GLN A 172 -5.80 -20.83 4.80
C GLN A 172 -4.97 -21.59 3.75
N TYR A 173 -3.70 -21.20 3.57
CA TYR A 173 -2.86 -21.72 2.49
C TYR A 173 -2.09 -22.98 2.87
N GLN A 174 -1.52 -23.05 4.07
CA GLN A 174 -0.62 -24.14 4.47
C GLN A 174 -1.35 -25.30 5.15
N LEU A 175 -2.38 -25.02 5.95
CA LEU A 175 -3.15 -26.07 6.64
C LEU A 175 -4.35 -26.56 5.82
N LEU A 176 -5.12 -25.64 5.25
CA LEU A 176 -6.36 -25.99 4.54
C LEU A 176 -6.16 -26.16 3.02
N GLY A 177 -5.07 -25.64 2.45
CA GLY A 177 -4.79 -25.72 1.02
C GLY A 177 -5.80 -24.94 0.15
N ILE A 178 -6.47 -23.93 0.70
CA ILE A 178 -7.53 -23.19 -0.01
C ILE A 178 -6.91 -22.02 -0.76
N GLY A 179 -6.97 -22.09 -2.10
CA GLY A 179 -6.54 -21.01 -2.99
C GLY A 179 -5.07 -21.07 -3.45
N ALA A 180 -4.40 -22.22 -3.24
CA ALA A 180 -3.12 -22.56 -3.87
C ALA A 180 -3.33 -23.07 -5.31
#